data_AF-A0A936ALN8-F1
#
_entry.id   AF-A0A936ALN8-F1
#
_cell.length_a   1.000
_cell.length_b   1.000
_cell.length_c   1.000
_cell.angle_alpha   90.00
_cell.angle_beta   90.00
_cell.angle_gamma   90.00
#
_symmetry.space_group_name_H-M   'P 1'
#
loop_
_entity.id
_entity.type
_entity.pdbx_description
1 polymer ?
#
loop_
_entity_poly.entity_id
_entity_poly.type
_entity_poly.pdbx_seq_one_letter_code
_entity_poly.pdbx_strand_id
1 'polypeptide(L)'
;MSAVAESVTLARKRYMQRSREKAQARRVFICAACHLLADSTRAHAITCSTACRVRLHRNPELLAARNVACEQLQVSVSSVLEAAALCRLLPEAEAAVRDGTRTIASYRPQMCAALDRLLFEALTERSASQATAP
;
A
#
# COMPACT_ATOMS: atom_id res chain seq x y z
N MET A 1 -28.39 22.56 27.43
CA MET A 1 -27.17 22.55 26.59
C MET A 1 -27.57 22.90 25.17
N SER A 2 -26.82 23.74 24.46
CA SER A 2 -27.21 24.23 23.12
C SER A 2 -27.04 23.12 22.06
N ALA A 3 -28.01 22.99 21.15
CA ALA A 3 -27.96 22.06 20.01
C ALA A 3 -26.68 22.18 19.16
N VAL A 4 -26.04 23.35 19.18
CA VAL A 4 -24.76 23.60 18.51
C VAL A 4 -23.62 22.76 19.13
N ALA A 5 -23.58 22.62 20.45
CA ALA A 5 -22.53 21.87 21.14
C ALA A 5 -22.63 20.36 20.87
N GLU A 6 -23.84 19.83 20.75
CA GLU A 6 -24.09 18.43 20.39
C GLU A 6 -23.67 18.14 18.94
N SER A 7 -24.01 19.04 18.01
CA SER A 7 -23.61 18.94 16.60
C SER A 7 -22.09 18.91 16.42
N VAL A 8 -21.36 19.82 17.09
CA VAL A 8 -19.90 19.87 17.05
C VAL A 8 -19.28 18.58 17.64
N THR A 9 -19.83 18.08 18.74
CA THR A 9 -19.37 16.84 19.37
C THR A 9 -19.57 15.63 18.47
N LEU A 10 -20.74 15.52 17.81
CA LEU A 10 -21.03 14.44 16.87
C LEU A 10 -20.12 14.49 15.63
N ALA A 11 -19.88 15.70 15.07
CA ALA A 11 -18.95 15.90 13.96
C ALA A 11 -17.52 15.45 14.32
N ARG A 12 -17.04 15.81 15.51
CA ARG A 12 -15.72 15.39 16.02
C ARG A 12 -15.64 13.87 16.21
N LYS A 13 -16.68 13.23 16.76
CA LYS A 13 -16.74 11.76 16.89
C LYS A 13 -16.66 11.06 15.52
N ARG A 14 -17.45 11.53 14.55
CA ARG A 14 -17.43 11.00 13.17
C ARG A 14 -16.07 11.20 12.49
N TYR A 15 -15.44 12.36 12.68
CA TYR A 15 -14.10 12.63 12.19
C TYR A 15 -13.07 11.65 12.78
N MET A 16 -13.08 11.47 14.11
CA MET A 16 -12.16 10.56 14.79
C MET A 16 -12.37 9.10 14.37
N GLN A 17 -13.63 8.68 14.19
CA GLN A 17 -13.96 7.33 13.70
C GLN A 17 -13.43 7.11 12.28
N ARG A 18 -13.72 8.02 11.33
CA ARG A 18 -13.18 7.95 9.96
C ARG A 18 -11.66 7.98 9.92
N SER A 19 -11.03 8.74 10.83
CA SER A 19 -9.57 8.78 10.95
C SER A 19 -9.00 7.42 11.37
N ARG A 20 -9.63 6.75 12.34
CA ARG A 20 -9.25 5.39 12.77
C ARG A 20 -9.46 4.36 11.66
N GLU A 21 -10.60 4.40 10.98
CA GLU A 21 -10.90 3.52 9.84
C GLU A 21 -9.86 3.71 8.72
N LYS A 22 -9.48 4.96 8.41
CA LYS A 22 -8.39 5.26 7.46
C LYS A 22 -7.02 4.76 7.93
N ALA A 23 -6.73 4.83 9.23
CA ALA A 23 -5.50 4.32 9.82
C ALA A 23 -5.40 2.79 9.82
N GLN A 24 -6.51 2.09 9.60
CA GLN A 24 -6.59 0.63 9.53
C GLN A 24 -6.76 0.09 8.11
N ALA A 25 -6.93 0.95 7.10
CA ALA A 25 -7.10 0.51 5.72
C ALA A 25 -5.82 -0.20 5.23
N ARG A 26 -5.94 -1.51 4.95
CA ARG A 26 -4.91 -2.34 4.32
C ARG A 26 -4.45 -1.66 3.02
N ARG A 27 -3.14 -1.52 2.85
CA ARG A 27 -2.49 -0.95 1.67
C ARG A 27 -1.56 -1.96 1.05
N VAL A 28 -1.51 -2.00 -0.27
CA VAL A 28 -0.61 -2.85 -1.03
C VAL A 28 0.46 -1.98 -1.69
N PHE A 29 1.72 -2.37 -1.59
CA PHE A 29 2.85 -1.60 -2.08
C PHE A 29 3.99 -2.52 -2.55
N ILE A 30 4.91 -1.98 -3.34
CA ILE A 30 6.17 -2.65 -3.67
C ILE A 30 7.23 -2.34 -2.61
N CYS A 31 7.88 -3.36 -2.04
CA CYS A 31 8.96 -3.16 -1.08
C CYS A 31 10.13 -2.37 -1.69
N ALA A 32 10.59 -1.32 -1.01
CA ALA A 32 11.70 -0.50 -1.46
C ALA A 32 13.05 -1.25 -1.51
N ALA A 33 13.20 -2.34 -0.74
CA ALA A 33 14.46 -3.07 -0.64
C ALA A 33 14.53 -4.31 -1.53
N CYS A 34 13.46 -5.11 -1.62
CA CYS A 34 13.44 -6.37 -2.36
C CYS A 34 12.50 -6.35 -3.58
N HIS A 35 11.78 -5.26 -3.83
CA HIS A 35 10.85 -5.09 -4.95
C HIS A 35 9.71 -6.12 -5.05
N LEU A 36 9.44 -6.86 -3.97
CA LEU A 36 8.30 -7.75 -3.86
C LEU A 36 7.02 -6.97 -3.48
N LEU A 37 5.88 -7.48 -3.94
CA LEU A 37 4.57 -7.02 -3.47
C LEU A 37 4.40 -7.38 -1.99
N ALA A 38 3.84 -6.45 -1.22
CA ALA A 38 3.52 -6.64 0.18
C ALA A 38 2.32 -5.78 0.55
N ASP A 39 1.71 -6.08 1.69
CA ASP A 39 0.67 -5.25 2.27
C ASP A 39 0.99 -4.81 3.70
N SER A 40 0.36 -3.72 4.12
CA SER A 40 0.46 -3.20 5.48
C SER A 40 -0.76 -2.37 5.85
N THR A 41 -1.10 -2.34 7.13
CA THR A 41 -2.07 -1.37 7.68
C THR A 41 -1.45 0.00 7.92
N ARG A 42 -0.12 0.12 7.91
CA ARG A 42 0.58 1.38 8.14
C ARG A 42 0.63 2.21 6.86
N ALA A 43 0.12 3.44 6.93
CA ALA A 43 0.06 4.35 5.78
C ALA A 43 1.43 4.68 5.14
N HIS A 44 2.49 4.62 5.94
CA HIS A 44 3.86 4.95 5.52
C HIS A 44 4.78 3.73 5.44
N ALA A 45 4.23 2.51 5.30
CA ALA A 45 5.06 1.33 5.08
C ALA A 45 5.81 1.45 3.75
N ILE A 46 7.11 1.18 3.78
CA ILE A 46 7.97 1.15 2.58
C ILE A 46 8.77 -0.15 2.45
N THR A 47 8.69 -1.05 3.44
CA THR A 47 9.39 -2.35 3.45
C THR A 47 8.44 -3.46 3.89
N CYS A 48 8.58 -4.65 3.31
CA CYS A 48 7.73 -5.80 3.61
C CYS A 48 8.02 -6.47 4.97
N SER A 49 9.22 -6.29 5.52
CA SER A 49 9.64 -6.95 6.77
C SER A 49 10.74 -6.18 7.50
N THR A 50 10.98 -6.52 8.76
CA THR A 50 12.08 -5.99 9.57
C THR A 50 13.45 -6.24 8.92
N ALA A 51 13.65 -7.43 8.31
CA ALA A 51 14.89 -7.75 7.62
C ALA A 51 15.13 -6.81 6.41
N CYS A 52 14.10 -6.55 5.61
CA CYS A 52 14.19 -5.59 4.51
C CYS A 52 14.42 -4.15 5.00
N ARG A 53 13.84 -3.78 6.15
CA ARG A 53 14.11 -2.48 6.79
C ARG A 53 15.57 -2.35 7.21
N VAL A 54 16.15 -3.37 7.85
CA VAL A 54 17.58 -3.38 8.21
C VAL A 54 18.45 -3.31 6.96
N ARG A 55 18.13 -4.06 5.91
CA ARG A 55 18.84 -4.00 4.63
C ARG A 55 18.82 -2.60 4.03
N LEU A 56 17.67 -1.92 4.04
CA LEU A 56 17.51 -0.56 3.54
C LEU A 56 18.36 0.43 4.35
N HIS A 57 18.41 0.29 5.68
CA HIS A 57 19.28 1.11 6.53
C HIS A 57 20.78 0.88 6.27
N ARG A 58 21.17 -0.34 5.90
CA ARG A 58 22.57 -0.67 5.58
C ARG A 58 23.02 -0.24 4.18
N ASN A 59 22.08 0.05 3.28
CA ASN A 59 22.34 0.42 1.89
C ASN A 59 21.49 1.66 1.56
N PRO A 60 21.81 2.83 2.13
CA PRO A 60 20.98 4.04 2.05
C PRO A 60 20.74 4.51 0.61
N GLU A 61 21.65 4.19 -0.31
CA GLU A 61 21.54 4.49 -1.74
C GLU A 61 20.29 3.88 -2.41
N LEU A 62 19.79 2.74 -1.89
CA LEU A 62 18.59 2.08 -2.40
C LEU A 62 17.35 2.98 -2.28
N LEU A 63 17.29 3.82 -1.24
CA LEU A 63 16.18 4.75 -1.02
C LEU A 63 16.53 6.19 -1.42
N ALA A 64 17.81 6.58 -1.35
CA ALA A 64 18.24 7.95 -1.55
C ALA A 64 17.82 8.51 -2.92
N ALA A 65 18.07 7.77 -4.01
CA ALA A 65 17.69 8.21 -5.36
C ALA A 65 16.17 8.43 -5.51
N ARG A 66 15.37 7.57 -4.87
CA ARG A 66 13.91 7.72 -4.85
C ARG A 66 13.46 8.89 -4.00
N ASN A 67 14.07 9.11 -2.84
CA ASN A 67 13.76 10.25 -1.97
C ASN A 67 13.97 11.58 -2.71
N VAL A 68 15.11 11.74 -3.39
CA VAL A 68 15.42 12.95 -4.17
C VAL A 68 14.37 13.19 -5.26
N ALA A 69 14.04 12.15 -6.04
CA ALA A 69 13.01 12.27 -7.08
C ALA A 69 11.61 12.57 -6.48
N CYS A 70 11.27 11.95 -5.35
CA CYS A 70 9.99 12.19 -4.66
C CYS A 70 9.88 13.62 -4.11
N GLU A 71 10.97 14.16 -3.58
CA GLU A 71 11.05 15.54 -3.09
C GLU A 71 10.81 16.55 -4.21
N GLN A 72 11.46 16.36 -5.37
CA GLN A 72 11.27 17.21 -6.56
C GLN A 72 9.82 17.20 -7.07
N LEU A 73 9.16 16.05 -6.98
CA LEU A 73 7.78 15.85 -7.41
C LEU A 73 6.74 16.14 -6.31
N GLN A 74 7.18 16.51 -5.11
CA GLN A 74 6.32 16.72 -3.93
C GLN A 74 5.39 15.54 -3.61
N VAL A 75 5.86 14.31 -3.82
CA VAL A 75 5.12 13.08 -3.50
C VAL A 75 5.83 12.28 -2.42
N SER A 76 5.08 11.47 -1.67
CA SER A 76 5.69 10.56 -0.70
C SER A 76 6.21 9.29 -1.37
N VAL A 77 7.32 8.74 -0.87
CA VAL A 77 7.83 7.44 -1.35
C VAL A 77 6.77 6.35 -1.24
N SER A 78 6.02 6.30 -0.13
CA SER A 78 4.93 5.33 0.04
C SER A 78 3.90 5.44 -1.09
N SER A 79 3.56 6.65 -1.54
CA SER A 79 2.65 6.86 -2.68
C SER A 79 3.23 6.30 -3.98
N VAL A 80 4.54 6.49 -4.23
CA VAL A 80 5.21 5.93 -5.41
C VAL A 80 5.25 4.39 -5.36
N LEU A 81 5.49 3.80 -4.19
CA LEU A 81 5.48 2.34 -4.02
C LEU A 81 4.07 1.75 -4.19
N GLU A 82 3.04 2.49 -3.77
CA GLU A 82 1.63 2.12 -3.95
C GLU A 82 1.24 2.22 -5.44
N ALA A 83 1.67 3.29 -6.13
CA ALA A 83 1.47 3.44 -7.57
C ALA A 83 2.13 2.32 -8.38
N ALA A 84 3.37 1.96 -8.02
CA ALA A 84 4.08 0.83 -8.65
C ALA A 84 3.35 -0.51 -8.42
N ALA A 85 2.73 -0.70 -7.25
CA ALA A 85 1.91 -1.88 -7.00
C ALA A 85 0.63 -1.87 -7.85
N LEU A 86 -0.01 -0.71 -8.03
CA LEU A 86 -1.19 -0.57 -8.89
C LEU A 86 -0.86 -0.94 -10.34
N CYS A 87 0.19 -0.36 -10.92
CA CYS A 87 0.64 -0.70 -12.28
C CYS A 87 0.94 -2.20 -12.45
N ARG A 88 1.43 -2.87 -11.41
CA ARG A 88 1.74 -4.30 -11.45
C ARG A 88 0.51 -5.20 -11.31
N LEU A 89 -0.46 -4.82 -10.47
CA LEU A 89 -1.61 -5.65 -10.13
C LEU A 89 -2.83 -5.39 -11.01
N LEU A 90 -3.01 -4.14 -11.45
CA LEU A 90 -4.17 -3.65 -12.19
C LEU A 90 -3.70 -2.69 -13.31
N PRO A 91 -2.99 -3.18 -14.34
CA PRO A 91 -2.44 -2.33 -15.40
C PRO A 91 -3.51 -1.43 -16.07
N GLU A 92 -4.74 -1.94 -16.20
CA GLU A 92 -5.88 -1.22 -16.77
C GLU A 92 -6.33 0.00 -15.93
N ALA A 93 -6.03 0.00 -14.62
CA ALA A 93 -6.37 1.10 -13.73
C ALA A 93 -5.39 2.28 -13.85
N GLU A 94 -4.22 2.08 -14.45
CA GLU A 94 -3.20 3.12 -14.57
C GLU A 94 -3.72 4.36 -15.31
N ALA A 95 -4.41 4.15 -16.44
CA ALA A 95 -4.93 5.25 -17.25
C ALA A 95 -5.87 6.16 -16.46
N ALA A 96 -6.82 5.57 -15.71
CA ALA A 96 -7.81 6.29 -14.91
C ALA A 96 -7.21 6.99 -13.67
N VAL A 97 -6.07 6.52 -13.17
CA VAL A 97 -5.32 7.22 -12.11
C VAL A 97 -4.52 8.38 -12.71
N ARG A 98 -3.90 8.14 -13.88
CA ARG A 98 -3.05 9.12 -14.56
C ARG A 98 -3.83 10.33 -15.07
N ASP A 99 -5.06 10.14 -15.54
CA ASP A 99 -5.94 11.22 -15.99
C ASP A 99 -6.70 11.92 -14.83
N GLY A 100 -6.57 11.41 -13.61
CA GLY A 100 -7.21 11.97 -12.42
C GLY A 100 -8.69 11.59 -12.23
N THR A 101 -9.26 10.73 -13.08
CA THR A 101 -10.64 10.24 -12.95
C THR A 101 -10.85 9.44 -11.68
N ARG A 102 -9.82 8.71 -11.25
CA ARG A 102 -9.81 7.89 -10.03
C ARG A 102 -8.53 8.11 -9.23
N THR A 103 -8.59 7.74 -7.95
CA THR A 103 -7.42 7.77 -7.06
C THR A 103 -6.94 6.35 -6.77
N ILE A 104 -5.64 6.18 -6.49
CA ILE A 104 -5.09 4.87 -6.05
C ILE A 104 -5.87 4.31 -4.86
N ALA A 105 -6.26 5.19 -3.92
CA ALA A 105 -7.04 4.80 -2.75
C ALA A 105 -8.37 4.11 -3.10
N SER A 106 -8.99 4.47 -4.23
CA SER A 106 -10.23 3.84 -4.71
C SER A 106 -10.03 2.44 -5.30
N TYR A 107 -8.79 2.08 -5.66
CA TYR A 107 -8.42 0.76 -6.19
C TYR A 107 -7.84 -0.18 -5.13
N ARG A 108 -7.64 0.26 -3.87
CA ARG A 108 -7.07 -0.58 -2.81
C ARG A 108 -7.80 -1.91 -2.60
N PRO A 109 -9.15 -1.97 -2.57
CA PRO A 109 -9.85 -3.25 -2.43
C PRO A 109 -9.50 -4.23 -3.55
N GLN A 110 -9.43 -3.76 -4.80
CA GLN A 110 -9.08 -4.55 -5.97
C GLN A 110 -7.61 -4.98 -5.94
N MET A 111 -6.71 -4.09 -5.52
CA MET A 111 -5.28 -4.43 -5.34
C MET A 111 -5.10 -5.50 -4.27
N CYS A 112 -5.81 -5.41 -3.14
CA CYS A 112 -5.80 -6.44 -2.10
C CYS A 112 -6.31 -7.78 -2.64
N ALA A 113 -7.44 -7.79 -3.34
CA ALA A 113 -8.00 -9.00 -3.94
C ALA A 113 -7.05 -9.62 -4.99
N ALA A 114 -6.41 -8.80 -5.82
CA ALA A 114 -5.43 -9.25 -6.79
C ALA A 114 -4.19 -9.86 -6.12
N LEU A 115 -3.69 -9.24 -5.05
CA LEU A 115 -2.59 -9.79 -4.25
C LEU A 115 -2.96 -11.12 -3.60
N ASP A 116 -4.14 -11.21 -2.97
CA ASP A 116 -4.59 -12.42 -2.29
C ASP A 116 -4.75 -13.59 -3.28
N ARG A 117 -5.23 -13.31 -4.50
CA ARG A 117 -5.27 -14.30 -5.60
C ARG A 117 -3.87 -14.82 -5.96
N LEU A 118 -2.89 -13.93 -6.18
CA LEU A 118 -1.51 -14.33 -6.50
C LEU A 118 -0.88 -15.17 -5.38
N LEU A 119 -1.15 -14.81 -4.12
CA LEU A 119 -0.67 -15.57 -2.97
C LEU A 119 -1.30 -16.97 -2.93
N PHE A 120 -2.61 -17.05 -3.18
CA PHE A 120 -3.31 -18.34 -3.25
C PHE A 120 -2.74 -19.24 -4.35
N GLU A 121 -2.61 -18.73 -5.59
CA GLU A 121 -2.03 -19.46 -6.73
C GLU A 121 -0.62 -20.00 -6.38
N ALA A 122 0.25 -19.15 -5.84
CA ALA A 122 1.62 -19.55 -5.47
C ALA A 122 1.66 -20.62 -4.36
N LEU A 123 0.71 -20.61 -3.42
CA LEU A 123 0.61 -21.63 -2.37
C LEU A 123 0.12 -22.97 -2.94
N THR A 124 -0.83 -22.93 -3.87
CA THR A 124 -1.34 -24.13 -4.56
C THR A 124 -0.25 -24.80 -5.38
N GLU A 125 0.52 -24.04 -6.16
CA GLU A 125 1.64 -24.56 -6.97
C GLU A 125 2.73 -25.22 -6.12
N ARG A 126 3.07 -24.63 -4.96
CA ARG A 126 4.04 -25.20 -4.02
C ARG A 126 3.56 -26.53 -3.44
N SER A 127 2.28 -26.60 -3.11
CA SER A 127 1.66 -27.81 -2.55
C SER A 127 1.66 -28.94 -3.57
N ALA A 128 1.35 -28.64 -4.83
CA ALA A 128 1.40 -29.61 -5.93
C ALA A 128 2.83 -30.12 -6.19
N SER A 129 3.82 -29.22 -6.13
CA SER A 129 5.24 -29.56 -6.34
C SER A 129 5.82 -30.46 -5.25
N GLN A 130 5.37 -30.30 -4.00
CA GLN A 130 5.80 -31.16 -2.89
C GLN A 130 5.19 -32.56 -2.94
N ALA A 131 3.98 -32.70 -3.49
CA ALA A 131 3.30 -33.99 -3.64
C ALA A 131 3.90 -34.90 -4.74
N THR A 132 4.73 -34.34 -5.62
CA THR A 132 5.37 -35.05 -6.75
C THR A 132 6.85 -35.34 -6.55
N ALA A 133 7.43 -34.97 -5.40
CA ALA A 133 8.79 -35.34 -5.04
C ALA A 133 8.80 -36.81 -4.54
N PRO A 134 9.55 -37.72 -5.19
CA PRO A 134 9.63 -39.14 -4.81
C PRO A 134 10.33 -39.39 -3.47
#